data_AF-A0A972FTV3-F1
#
_entry.id   AF-A0A972FTV3-F1
#
_cell.length_a   1.000
_cell.length_b   1.000
_cell.length_c   1.000
_cell.angle_alpha   90.00
_cell.angle_beta   90.00
_cell.angle_gamma   90.00
#
_symmetry.space_group_name_H-M   'P 1'
#
loop_
_entity.id
_entity.type
_entity.pdbx_description
1 polymer ?
#
loop_
_entity_poly.entity_id
_entity_poly.type
_entity_poly.pdbx_seq_one_letter_code
_entity_poly.pdbx_strand_id
1 'polypeptide(L)'
;MTKFLTAALLLVFISMTAQVETEVQPPYNIKSVAFIQASQGTIPIFGLNDAFTIQFDDLFGNEANYYYQIVHCDYDWKPSQLVKSEYLAGFDDLRIQTYTNSFNTLQVYSHYTLSLPNRQTQLRVSGNYMLKILNEDRDVVFSRKFILVEELVSVPLQIKRSRTMSTVNYMHNMDFSIKSQSIIFQNPLRNVKVLLMQNGRFDNAIMNIKPQYTIGNDLIYKYDQETQFWAGNEYLYWENKDVRAAGNGVSRIDSNGSLYNTHLYPTQARGSQPYTYFPDSNGNYFPLNINAENNDVEADYTWVYFSLSAPAYFGNGKIYVNGMFNNYAHSPEYEMEYNEKSALWEKAVVVKQGYTNYQYTIVNPDGNVDNANAIDGNFYQTESNYFVIVYYRENNSRYDRVIGKGVASSTNIIN
;
A
#
# COMPACT_ATOMS: atom_id res chain seq x y z
N MET A 1 -1.50 62.33 41.58
CA MET A 1 -1.22 61.67 40.28
C MET A 1 -0.87 60.21 40.55
N THR A 2 -1.86 59.33 40.54
CA THR A 2 -1.69 57.88 40.73
C THR A 2 -2.03 57.21 39.40
N LYS A 3 -1.01 56.71 38.70
CA LYS A 3 -1.15 56.06 37.40
C LYS A 3 -1.61 54.61 37.62
N PHE A 4 -2.79 54.28 37.11
CA PHE A 4 -3.25 52.92 36.91
C PHE A 4 -2.41 52.25 35.81
N LEU A 5 -1.81 51.10 36.11
CA LEU A 5 -1.16 50.23 35.13
C LEU A 5 -2.15 49.11 34.79
N THR A 6 -2.81 49.20 33.64
CA THR A 6 -3.62 48.12 33.07
C THR A 6 -2.71 47.14 32.34
N ALA A 7 -2.52 45.95 32.90
CA ALA A 7 -1.84 44.85 32.23
C ALA A 7 -2.85 44.12 31.32
N ALA A 8 -2.69 44.26 30.00
CA ALA A 8 -3.45 43.49 29.02
C ALA A 8 -2.83 42.08 28.89
N LEU A 9 -3.58 41.05 29.28
CA LEU A 9 -3.19 39.64 29.10
C LEU A 9 -3.45 39.25 27.64
N LEU A 10 -2.39 39.12 26.84
CA LEU A 10 -2.48 38.67 25.45
C LEU A 10 -2.65 37.14 25.44
N LEU A 11 -3.87 36.66 25.19
CA LEU A 11 -4.15 35.24 24.92
C LEU A 11 -3.61 34.88 23.53
N VAL A 12 -2.41 34.29 23.50
CA VAL A 12 -1.86 33.66 22.29
C VAL A 12 -2.62 32.35 22.07
N PHE A 13 -3.55 32.35 21.12
CA PHE A 13 -4.14 31.12 20.60
C PHE A 13 -3.07 30.36 19.81
N ILE A 14 -2.41 29.40 20.47
CA ILE A 14 -1.60 28.39 19.78
C ILE A 14 -2.58 27.42 19.13
N SER A 15 -2.85 27.62 17.84
CA SER A 15 -3.56 26.64 17.02
C SER A 15 -2.68 25.40 16.88
N MET A 16 -2.87 24.40 17.74
CA MET A 16 -2.27 23.08 17.54
C MET A 16 -2.90 22.46 16.30
N THR A 17 -2.17 22.46 15.18
CA THR A 17 -2.56 21.68 14.01
C THR A 17 -2.32 20.21 14.30
N ALA A 18 -3.36 19.38 14.24
CA ALA A 18 -3.20 17.93 14.32
C ALA A 18 -2.21 17.45 13.25
N GLN A 19 -1.22 16.67 13.68
CA GLN A 19 -0.21 16.10 12.79
C GLN A 19 -0.84 15.01 11.92
N VAL A 20 -0.40 14.92 10.66
CA VAL A 20 -0.78 13.85 9.74
C VAL A 20 -0.26 12.52 10.30
N GLU A 21 -1.11 11.51 10.34
CA GLU A 21 -0.70 10.15 10.70
C GLU A 21 0.06 9.53 9.52
N THR A 22 1.34 9.24 9.76
CA THR A 22 2.21 8.55 8.81
C THR A 22 2.38 7.10 9.20
N GLU A 23 2.51 6.21 8.22
CA GLU A 23 2.82 4.81 8.51
C GLU A 23 4.21 4.68 9.13
N VAL A 24 4.31 3.86 10.16
CA VAL A 24 5.57 3.42 10.76
C VAL A 24 5.94 2.11 10.08
N GLN A 25 7.12 2.08 9.45
CA GLN A 25 7.65 0.87 8.82
C GLN A 25 8.01 -0.16 9.89
N PRO A 26 7.77 -1.46 9.62
CA PRO A 26 8.09 -2.50 10.57
C PRO A 26 9.59 -2.59 10.83
N PRO A 27 10.01 -2.91 12.07
CA PRO A 27 11.39 -3.26 12.34
C PRO A 27 11.76 -4.55 11.62
N TYR A 28 13.05 -4.85 11.57
CA TYR A 28 13.57 -5.99 10.83
C TYR A 28 12.92 -7.34 11.19
N ASN A 29 12.62 -7.56 12.48
CA ASN A 29 12.02 -8.81 12.95
C ASN A 29 10.55 -8.98 12.54
N ILE A 30 9.85 -7.92 12.15
CA ILE A 30 8.46 -8.02 11.69
C ILE A 30 8.43 -8.11 10.17
N LYS A 31 7.93 -9.23 9.65
CA LYS A 31 7.86 -9.51 8.21
C LYS A 31 6.46 -9.91 7.77
N SER A 32 6.27 -9.92 6.44
CA SER A 32 5.06 -10.43 5.78
C SER A 32 3.76 -9.83 6.33
N VAL A 33 3.80 -8.53 6.61
CA VAL A 33 2.61 -7.77 7.05
C VAL A 33 1.64 -7.66 5.88
N ALA A 34 0.48 -8.30 5.99
CA ALA A 34 -0.53 -8.29 4.94
C ALA A 34 -1.95 -8.21 5.49
N PHE A 35 -2.84 -7.63 4.69
CA PHE A 35 -4.27 -7.77 4.89
C PHE A 35 -4.80 -8.93 4.06
N ILE A 36 -5.59 -9.79 4.69
CA ILE A 36 -6.17 -10.98 4.11
C ILE A 36 -7.69 -10.86 4.12
N GLN A 37 -8.30 -11.14 2.97
CA GLN A 37 -9.75 -11.30 2.83
C GLN A 37 -10.01 -12.53 1.95
N ALA A 38 -10.96 -13.38 2.34
CA ALA A 38 -11.24 -14.64 1.65
C ALA A 38 -9.99 -15.51 1.37
N SER A 39 -9.07 -15.57 2.35
CA SER A 39 -7.81 -16.33 2.29
C SER A 39 -6.80 -15.86 1.23
N GLN A 40 -6.90 -14.62 0.76
CA GLN A 40 -5.94 -14.03 -0.17
C GLN A 40 -5.45 -12.66 0.32
N GLY A 41 -4.18 -12.35 0.04
CA GLY A 41 -3.63 -11.01 0.21
C GLY A 41 -4.41 -10.00 -0.62
N THR A 42 -4.78 -8.88 -0.02
CA THR A 42 -5.59 -7.86 -0.68
C THR A 42 -5.16 -6.45 -0.30
N ILE A 43 -5.55 -5.50 -1.13
CA ILE A 43 -5.37 -4.07 -0.89
C ILE A 43 -6.31 -3.65 0.24
N PRO A 44 -5.88 -2.81 1.20
CA PRO A 44 -6.64 -2.54 2.42
C PRO A 44 -7.82 -1.56 2.21
N ILE A 45 -8.77 -1.93 1.36
CA ILE A 45 -9.98 -1.18 1.03
C ILE A 45 -11.19 -2.11 1.15
N PHE A 46 -11.87 -2.04 2.29
CA PHE A 46 -12.93 -2.97 2.67
C PHE A 46 -14.30 -2.28 2.67
N GLY A 47 -15.38 -3.04 2.48
CA GLY A 47 -16.71 -2.57 2.83
C GLY A 47 -16.83 -2.34 4.34
N LEU A 48 -17.69 -1.43 4.77
CA LEU A 48 -17.88 -1.09 6.19
C LEU A 48 -18.19 -2.32 7.08
N ASN A 49 -18.90 -3.31 6.52
CA ASN A 49 -19.30 -4.52 7.23
C ASN A 49 -18.47 -5.76 6.84
N ASP A 50 -17.44 -5.58 6.03
CA ASP A 50 -16.58 -6.69 5.62
C ASP A 50 -15.70 -7.12 6.80
N ALA A 51 -15.50 -8.43 6.92
CA ALA A 51 -14.45 -8.98 7.77
C ALA A 51 -13.14 -9.09 6.99
N PHE A 52 -12.06 -8.68 7.62
CA PHE A 52 -10.70 -8.82 7.12
C PHE A 52 -9.77 -9.20 8.27
N THR A 53 -8.59 -9.67 7.91
CA THR A 53 -7.57 -10.08 8.87
C THR A 53 -6.27 -9.37 8.54
N ILE A 54 -5.55 -8.89 9.54
CA ILE A 54 -4.14 -8.55 9.39
C ILE A 54 -3.30 -9.73 9.90
N GLN A 55 -2.30 -10.10 9.12
CA GLN A 55 -1.31 -11.11 9.46
C GLN A 55 0.08 -10.49 9.41
N PHE A 56 0.98 -10.96 10.29
CA PHE A 56 2.40 -10.62 10.26
C PHE A 56 3.20 -11.67 11.04
N ASP A 57 4.47 -11.80 10.73
CA ASP A 57 5.38 -12.73 11.39
C ASP A 57 6.42 -11.98 12.21
N ASP A 58 6.71 -12.46 13.42
CA ASP A 58 7.85 -12.04 14.23
C ASP A 58 8.97 -13.10 14.17
N LEU A 59 10.08 -12.74 13.54
CA LEU A 59 11.23 -13.62 13.28
C LEU A 59 12.03 -14.00 14.55
N PHE A 60 11.67 -13.50 15.74
CA PHE A 60 12.30 -13.96 16.98
C PHE A 60 11.70 -15.26 17.51
N GLY A 61 10.44 -15.59 17.19
CA GLY A 61 9.79 -16.80 17.69
C GLY A 61 9.61 -16.82 19.21
N ASN A 62 9.58 -15.65 19.86
CA ASN A 62 9.58 -15.49 21.31
C ASN A 62 8.18 -15.23 21.90
N GLU A 63 7.13 -15.32 21.09
CA GLU A 63 5.73 -15.12 21.53
C GLU A 63 5.50 -13.77 22.23
N ALA A 64 6.17 -12.71 21.74
CA ALA A 64 6.04 -11.36 22.26
C ALA A 64 4.58 -10.86 22.36
N ASN A 65 4.33 -10.00 23.34
CA ASN A 65 3.02 -9.40 23.54
C ASN A 65 2.83 -8.20 22.60
N TYR A 66 2.08 -8.39 21.51
CA TYR A 66 1.64 -7.30 20.66
C TYR A 66 0.22 -6.83 20.98
N TYR A 67 0.02 -5.52 20.95
CA TYR A 67 -1.26 -4.84 21.16
C TYR A 67 -1.64 -4.09 19.89
N TYR A 68 -2.93 -3.77 19.70
CA TYR A 68 -3.37 -2.98 18.57
C TYR A 68 -4.18 -1.76 18.98
N GLN A 69 -3.97 -0.65 18.27
CA GLN A 69 -4.77 0.57 18.38
C GLN A 69 -5.31 0.99 17.02
N ILE A 70 -6.51 1.56 17.00
CA ILE A 70 -7.17 1.99 15.78
C ILE A 70 -7.45 3.48 15.89
N VAL A 71 -6.96 4.24 14.91
CA VAL A 71 -7.17 5.69 14.82
C VAL A 71 -7.97 5.98 13.55
N HIS A 72 -9.14 6.59 13.70
CA HIS A 72 -9.88 7.11 12.55
C HIS A 72 -9.24 8.41 12.06
N CYS A 73 -9.04 8.51 10.75
CA CYS A 73 -8.46 9.67 10.08
C CYS A 73 -9.42 10.28 9.06
N ASP A 74 -9.20 11.56 8.76
CA ASP A 74 -9.85 12.27 7.67
C ASP A 74 -9.15 12.02 6.33
N TYR A 75 -9.64 12.66 5.26
CA TYR A 75 -9.13 12.49 3.89
C TYR A 75 -7.61 12.71 3.78
N ASP A 76 -7.06 13.64 4.54
CA ASP A 76 -5.64 13.99 4.55
C ASP A 76 -4.81 13.18 5.57
N TRP A 77 -5.37 12.08 6.08
CA TRP A 77 -4.77 11.21 7.10
C TRP A 77 -4.48 11.90 8.44
N LYS A 78 -5.05 13.07 8.71
CA LYS A 78 -5.06 13.61 10.09
C LYS A 78 -6.09 12.87 10.92
N PRO A 79 -5.83 12.60 12.22
CA PRO A 79 -6.84 12.04 13.12
C PRO A 79 -8.11 12.89 13.07
N SER A 80 -9.25 12.23 12.87
CA SER A 80 -10.52 12.96 12.83
C SER A 80 -10.89 13.47 14.22
N GLN A 81 -11.84 14.40 14.27
CA GLN A 81 -12.40 14.91 15.52
C GLN A 81 -13.37 13.94 16.21
N LEU A 82 -13.57 12.73 15.67
CA LEU A 82 -14.42 11.72 16.29
C LEU A 82 -13.75 11.18 17.56
N VAL A 83 -14.51 11.06 18.64
CA VAL A 83 -14.03 10.30 19.81
C VAL A 83 -14.13 8.80 19.52
N LYS A 84 -13.27 7.99 20.15
CA LYS A 84 -13.19 6.53 19.89
C LYS A 84 -14.55 5.83 19.89
N SER A 85 -15.44 6.14 20.84
CA SER A 85 -16.76 5.51 20.94
C SER A 85 -17.71 5.81 19.77
N GLU A 86 -17.42 6.84 18.96
CA GLU A 86 -18.19 7.18 17.76
C GLU A 86 -17.87 6.24 16.60
N TYR A 87 -16.60 5.89 16.39
CA TYR A 87 -16.17 5.03 15.29
C TYR A 87 -15.87 3.58 15.68
N LEU A 88 -15.72 3.30 16.98
CA LEU A 88 -15.38 1.99 17.53
C LEU A 88 -16.40 1.58 18.59
N ALA A 89 -16.98 0.39 18.44
CA ALA A 89 -17.72 -0.29 19.50
C ALA A 89 -16.81 -1.28 20.23
N GLY A 90 -16.67 -1.10 21.54
CA GLY A 90 -15.79 -1.91 22.37
C GLY A 90 -14.47 -1.20 22.65
N PHE A 91 -13.35 -1.93 22.59
CA PHE A 91 -12.05 -1.44 23.01
C PHE A 91 -11.00 -1.66 21.91
N ASP A 92 -9.99 -0.80 21.92
CA ASP A 92 -8.68 -1.09 21.34
C ASP A 92 -7.65 -1.21 22.48
N ASP A 93 -6.37 -1.16 22.16
CA ASP A 93 -5.26 -1.44 23.08
C ASP A 93 -5.34 -2.83 23.71
N LEU A 94 -5.86 -3.79 22.95
CA LEU A 94 -6.01 -5.17 23.35
C LEU A 94 -4.84 -6.00 22.82
N ARG A 95 -4.40 -6.98 23.61
CA ARG A 95 -3.38 -7.95 23.19
C ARG A 95 -3.92 -8.81 22.05
N ILE A 96 -3.12 -9.04 21.01
CA ILE A 96 -3.38 -10.04 19.99
C ILE A 96 -3.16 -11.43 20.59
N GLN A 97 -4.25 -12.19 20.72
CA GLN A 97 -4.23 -13.50 21.37
C GLN A 97 -3.96 -14.65 20.39
N THR A 98 -4.33 -14.46 19.12
CA THR A 98 -4.19 -15.50 18.10
C THR A 98 -2.82 -15.42 17.47
N TYR A 99 -1.94 -16.34 17.85
CA TYR A 99 -0.67 -16.55 17.20
C TYR A 99 -0.31 -18.04 17.17
N THR A 100 0.49 -18.42 16.19
CA THR A 100 0.97 -19.80 16.01
C THR A 100 2.45 -19.76 15.65
N ASN A 101 3.28 -20.58 16.31
CA ASN A 101 4.70 -20.64 15.98
C ASN A 101 4.94 -21.39 14.68
N SER A 102 6.04 -21.05 14.02
CA SER A 102 6.50 -21.73 12.83
C SER A 102 6.76 -23.21 13.12
N PHE A 103 6.48 -24.05 12.13
CA PHE A 103 6.59 -25.50 12.25
C PHE A 103 7.48 -26.05 11.14
N ASN A 104 8.54 -26.77 11.55
CA ASN A 104 9.49 -27.42 10.64
C ASN A 104 10.18 -26.48 9.63
N THR A 105 10.47 -25.23 10.05
CA THR A 105 11.18 -24.21 9.29
C THR A 105 12.59 -23.98 9.84
N LEU A 106 13.54 -23.49 9.02
CA LEU A 106 14.86 -23.06 9.49
C LEU A 106 14.78 -21.71 10.21
N GLN A 107 14.03 -20.75 9.65
CA GLN A 107 13.73 -19.51 10.34
C GLN A 107 12.60 -19.78 11.34
N VAL A 108 12.90 -19.63 12.63
CA VAL A 108 11.86 -19.63 13.66
C VAL A 108 11.10 -18.32 13.60
N TYR A 109 9.77 -18.37 13.64
CA TYR A 109 8.94 -17.16 13.76
C TYR A 109 7.64 -17.45 14.51
N SER A 110 6.99 -16.39 15.01
CA SER A 110 5.62 -16.45 15.53
C SER A 110 4.70 -15.72 14.56
N HIS A 111 3.71 -16.42 14.02
CA HIS A 111 2.70 -15.87 13.10
C HIS A 111 1.53 -15.30 13.88
N TYR A 112 1.30 -13.99 13.78
CA TYR A 112 0.21 -13.28 14.45
C TYR A 112 -0.94 -13.01 13.51
N THR A 113 -2.15 -13.16 14.05
CA THR A 113 -3.40 -12.97 13.30
C THR A 113 -4.36 -12.10 14.09
N LEU A 114 -4.79 -10.99 13.51
CA LEU A 114 -5.84 -10.13 14.08
C LEU A 114 -6.97 -9.96 13.07
N SER A 115 -8.13 -10.55 13.37
CA SER A 115 -9.35 -10.36 12.58
C SER A 115 -10.13 -9.15 13.08
N LEU A 116 -10.62 -8.34 12.15
CA LEU A 116 -11.47 -7.18 12.38
C LEU A 116 -12.66 -7.19 11.42
N PRO A 117 -13.88 -6.84 11.89
CA PRO A 117 -14.23 -6.65 13.29
C PRO A 117 -14.21 -7.96 14.09
N ASN A 118 -14.06 -7.89 15.41
CA ASN A 118 -14.09 -9.03 16.33
C ASN A 118 -14.99 -8.75 17.55
N ARG A 119 -15.14 -9.73 18.46
CA ARG A 119 -16.05 -9.60 19.62
C ARG A 119 -15.79 -8.37 20.51
N GLN A 120 -14.55 -7.88 20.54
CA GLN A 120 -14.15 -6.76 21.40
C GLN A 120 -13.98 -5.45 20.64
N THR A 121 -13.88 -5.49 19.30
CA THR A 121 -13.67 -4.31 18.46
C THR A 121 -14.55 -4.38 17.21
N GLN A 122 -15.53 -3.49 17.13
CA GLN A 122 -16.41 -3.33 15.96
C GLN A 122 -16.21 -1.93 15.36
N LEU A 123 -16.13 -1.85 14.03
CA LEU A 123 -15.95 -0.58 13.30
C LEU A 123 -17.32 -0.07 12.87
N ARG A 124 -17.64 1.19 13.20
CA ARG A 124 -19.01 1.73 13.10
C ARG A 124 -19.24 2.67 11.92
N VAL A 125 -18.17 3.29 11.40
CA VAL A 125 -18.28 4.34 10.38
C VAL A 125 -17.29 4.10 9.24
N SER A 126 -17.66 4.48 8.02
CA SER A 126 -16.69 4.57 6.90
C SER A 126 -15.61 5.61 7.18
N GLY A 127 -14.51 5.55 6.45
CA GLY A 127 -13.42 6.50 6.61
C GLY A 127 -12.05 5.88 6.40
N ASN A 128 -11.04 6.71 6.65
CA ASN A 128 -9.66 6.27 6.72
C ASN A 128 -9.36 5.77 8.14
N TYR A 129 -8.58 4.72 8.24
CA TYR A 129 -8.15 4.17 9.52
C TYR A 129 -6.65 3.86 9.49
N MET A 130 -5.98 4.18 10.59
CA MET A 130 -4.62 3.77 10.86
C MET A 130 -4.66 2.68 11.94
N LEU A 131 -4.26 1.47 11.58
CA LEU A 131 -4.00 0.38 12.52
C LEU A 131 -2.57 0.48 13.00
N LYS A 132 -2.37 0.60 14.32
CA LYS A 132 -1.05 0.63 14.96
C LYS A 132 -0.87 -0.66 15.74
N ILE A 133 0.24 -1.37 15.50
CA ILE A 133 0.66 -2.51 16.32
C ILE A 133 1.73 -2.02 17.29
N LEU A 134 1.54 -2.30 18.58
CA LEU A 134 2.39 -1.83 19.66
C LEU A 134 3.02 -3.00 20.39
N ASN A 135 4.21 -2.80 20.95
CA ASN A 135 4.87 -3.77 21.83
C ASN A 135 4.30 -3.70 23.27
N GLU A 136 4.90 -4.46 24.19
CA GLU A 136 4.51 -4.49 25.59
C GLU A 136 4.63 -3.12 26.29
N ASP A 137 5.64 -2.33 25.91
CA ASP A 137 5.90 -0.98 26.42
C ASP A 137 4.98 0.10 25.81
N ARG A 138 4.07 -0.27 24.90
CA ARG A 138 3.20 0.64 24.14
C ARG A 138 3.92 1.53 23.13
N ASP A 139 5.11 1.14 22.70
CA ASP A 139 5.77 1.73 21.55
C ASP A 139 5.19 1.16 20.25
N VAL A 140 5.01 2.02 19.25
CA VAL A 140 4.51 1.61 17.93
C VAL A 140 5.61 0.83 17.19
N VAL A 141 5.34 -0.44 16.92
CA VAL A 141 6.21 -1.35 16.16
C VAL A 141 6.05 -1.09 14.68
N PHE A 142 4.81 -1.06 14.20
CA PHE A 142 4.47 -0.65 12.84
C PHE A 142 3.04 -0.14 12.78
N SER A 143 2.71 0.55 11.69
CA SER A 143 1.34 0.90 11.40
C SER A 143 0.98 0.71 9.93
N ARG A 144 -0.30 0.48 9.67
CA ARG A 144 -0.85 0.27 8.33
C ARG A 144 -2.17 1.01 8.15
N LYS A 145 -2.31 1.63 7.00
CA LYS A 145 -3.53 2.28 6.52
C LYS A 145 -4.52 1.23 6.04
N PHE A 146 -5.79 1.44 6.34
CA PHE A 146 -6.90 0.79 5.66
C PHE A 146 -8.08 1.74 5.53
N ILE A 147 -8.97 1.46 4.58
CA ILE A 147 -10.12 2.29 4.24
C ILE A 147 -11.38 1.46 4.35
N LEU A 148 -12.40 1.98 5.03
CA LEU A 148 -13.74 1.39 5.08
C LEU A 148 -14.72 2.18 4.23
N VAL A 149 -15.42 1.50 3.34
CA VAL A 149 -16.32 2.09 2.33
C VAL A 149 -17.78 1.78 2.64
N GLU A 150 -18.64 2.80 2.62
CA GLU A 150 -20.08 2.66 2.51
C GLU A 150 -20.45 2.72 1.01
N GLU A 151 -21.18 1.75 0.46
CA GLU A 151 -21.53 1.73 -0.96
C GLU A 151 -22.80 2.56 -1.25
N LEU A 152 -22.71 3.89 -1.10
CA LEU A 152 -23.85 4.80 -1.26
C LEU A 152 -23.94 5.42 -2.65
N VAL A 153 -22.84 5.40 -3.41
CA VAL A 153 -22.75 5.98 -4.75
C VAL A 153 -22.13 5.00 -5.73
N SER A 154 -22.51 5.13 -6.99
CA SER A 154 -21.91 4.38 -8.09
C SER A 154 -20.78 5.20 -8.70
N VAL A 155 -19.63 4.54 -8.93
CA VAL A 155 -18.43 5.18 -9.50
C VAL A 155 -18.02 4.44 -10.78
N PRO A 156 -18.74 4.63 -11.91
CA PRO A 156 -18.31 4.09 -13.19
C PRO A 156 -16.96 4.70 -13.58
N LEU A 157 -15.96 3.84 -13.74
CA LEU A 157 -14.58 4.16 -14.09
C LEU A 157 -14.21 3.47 -15.40
N GLN A 158 -13.48 4.17 -16.26
CA GLN A 158 -12.90 3.62 -17.47
C GLN A 158 -11.45 4.09 -17.60
N ILE A 159 -10.60 3.20 -18.09
CA ILE A 159 -9.19 3.49 -18.37
C ILE A 159 -9.02 3.75 -19.86
N LYS A 160 -8.32 4.84 -20.18
CA LYS A 160 -8.04 5.28 -21.54
C LYS A 160 -6.55 5.55 -21.72
N ARG A 161 -6.11 5.65 -22.97
CA ARG A 161 -4.79 6.20 -23.26
C ARG A 161 -4.80 7.71 -23.02
N SER A 162 -3.63 8.26 -22.66
CA SER A 162 -3.46 9.71 -22.66
C SER A 162 -3.73 10.30 -24.05
N ARG A 163 -4.37 11.48 -24.09
CA ARG A 163 -4.61 12.21 -25.35
C ARG A 163 -3.40 13.00 -25.82
N THR A 164 -2.47 13.31 -24.92
CA THR A 164 -1.28 14.09 -25.26
C THR A 164 -0.27 13.21 -26.00
N MET A 165 0.10 13.58 -27.22
CA MET A 165 0.97 12.78 -28.10
C MET A 165 2.31 12.38 -27.46
N SER A 166 2.89 13.22 -26.59
CA SER A 166 4.14 12.90 -25.88
C SER A 166 3.99 11.80 -24.82
N THR A 167 2.77 11.52 -24.36
CA THR A 167 2.49 10.60 -23.23
C THR A 167 1.55 9.44 -23.59
N VAL A 168 0.98 9.44 -24.80
CA VAL A 168 0.00 8.45 -25.30
C VAL A 168 0.49 7.00 -25.23
N ASN A 169 1.80 6.77 -25.27
CA ASN A 169 2.42 5.45 -25.20
C ASN A 169 2.86 5.06 -23.78
N TYR A 170 2.84 5.99 -22.82
CA TYR A 170 3.50 5.84 -21.52
C TYR A 170 2.55 6.04 -20.33
N MET A 171 1.33 6.55 -20.54
CA MET A 171 0.42 6.92 -19.46
C MET A 171 -1.00 6.39 -19.69
N HIS A 172 -1.66 6.08 -18.57
CA HIS A 172 -3.07 5.75 -18.48
C HIS A 172 -3.86 6.93 -17.94
N ASN A 173 -4.98 7.25 -18.59
CA ASN A 173 -5.91 8.29 -18.18
C ASN A 173 -7.15 7.65 -17.54
N MET A 174 -7.54 8.15 -16.37
CA MET A 174 -8.76 7.72 -15.69
C MET A 174 -9.90 8.70 -15.97
N ASP A 175 -10.93 8.21 -16.67
CA ASP A 175 -12.20 8.91 -16.82
C ASP A 175 -13.21 8.26 -15.88
N PHE A 176 -13.88 9.03 -15.03
CA PHE A 176 -14.90 8.49 -14.14
C PHE A 176 -16.02 9.49 -13.85
N SER A 177 -17.06 8.99 -13.20
CA SER A 177 -18.14 9.82 -12.68
C SER A 177 -18.56 9.35 -11.31
N ILE A 178 -19.10 10.24 -10.50
CA ILE A 178 -19.70 9.91 -9.20
C ILE A 178 -21.19 10.15 -9.34
N LYS A 179 -21.96 9.08 -9.25
CA LYS A 179 -23.42 9.10 -9.43
C LYS A 179 -24.10 8.67 -8.15
N SER A 180 -24.99 9.50 -7.64
CA SER A 180 -25.76 9.15 -6.44
C SER A 180 -27.25 9.36 -6.66
N GLN A 181 -28.02 8.35 -6.25
CA GLN A 181 -29.48 8.41 -6.13
C GLN A 181 -29.94 8.64 -4.68
N SER A 182 -29.04 8.46 -3.72
CA SER A 182 -29.31 8.47 -2.28
C SER A 182 -28.86 9.76 -1.59
N ILE A 183 -27.81 10.41 -2.10
CA ILE A 183 -27.19 11.61 -1.56
C ILE A 183 -27.33 12.74 -2.57
N ILE A 184 -27.90 13.87 -2.16
CA ILE A 184 -27.84 15.12 -2.91
C ILE A 184 -26.58 15.86 -2.47
N PHE A 185 -25.60 16.02 -3.35
CA PHE A 185 -24.31 16.60 -2.99
C PHE A 185 -24.43 18.10 -2.72
N GLN A 186 -24.08 18.50 -1.49
CA GLN A 186 -23.95 19.90 -1.12
C GLN A 186 -22.55 20.39 -1.46
N ASN A 187 -22.42 21.53 -2.14
CA ASN A 187 -21.13 22.14 -2.49
C ASN A 187 -20.08 21.11 -2.99
N PRO A 188 -20.37 20.33 -4.06
CA PRO A 188 -19.57 19.17 -4.44
C PRO A 188 -18.09 19.50 -4.71
N LEU A 189 -17.78 20.70 -5.20
CA LEU A 189 -16.39 21.18 -5.40
C LEU A 189 -15.55 21.27 -4.13
N ARG A 190 -16.19 21.29 -2.96
CA ARG A 190 -15.56 21.36 -1.64
C ARG A 190 -15.74 20.08 -0.83
N ASN A 191 -16.96 19.53 -0.88
CA ASN A 191 -17.37 18.48 0.04
C ASN A 191 -17.10 17.08 -0.51
N VAL A 192 -17.02 16.91 -1.83
CA VAL A 192 -16.60 15.65 -2.44
C VAL A 192 -15.11 15.72 -2.75
N LYS A 193 -14.37 14.74 -2.26
CA LYS A 193 -12.94 14.56 -2.54
C LYS A 193 -12.71 13.16 -3.09
N VAL A 194 -11.67 12.98 -3.88
CA VAL A 194 -11.34 11.68 -4.49
C VAL A 194 -9.90 11.31 -4.20
N LEU A 195 -9.65 10.02 -3.98
CA LEU A 195 -8.32 9.42 -3.96
C LEU A 195 -8.26 8.43 -5.12
N LEU A 196 -7.30 8.62 -6.02
CA LEU A 196 -7.07 7.72 -7.15
C LEU A 196 -5.81 6.91 -6.86
N MET A 197 -5.85 5.60 -7.08
CA MET A 197 -4.70 4.70 -6.84
C MET A 197 -4.49 3.76 -8.02
N GLN A 198 -3.23 3.45 -8.30
CA GLN A 198 -2.81 2.39 -9.21
C GLN A 198 -2.30 1.21 -8.40
N ASN A 199 -2.82 0.02 -8.64
CA ASN A 199 -2.45 -1.23 -7.96
C ASN A 199 -2.52 -1.15 -6.42
N GLY A 200 -3.41 -0.31 -5.88
CA GLY A 200 -3.56 -0.12 -4.44
C GLY A 200 -2.42 0.62 -3.74
N ARG A 201 -1.51 1.23 -4.51
CA ARG A 201 -0.37 1.98 -3.99
C ARG A 201 -0.79 3.34 -3.45
N PHE A 202 -0.39 3.63 -2.21
CA PHE A 202 -0.57 4.95 -1.60
C PHE A 202 0.56 5.93 -1.96
N ASP A 203 1.74 5.43 -2.33
CA ASP A 203 2.92 6.26 -2.58
C ASP A 203 2.82 7.09 -3.86
N ASN A 204 2.05 6.62 -4.86
CA ASN A 204 1.82 7.34 -6.12
C ASN A 204 0.37 7.85 -6.27
N ALA A 205 -0.40 7.85 -5.18
CA ALA A 205 -1.83 8.17 -5.24
C ALA A 205 -2.07 9.64 -5.61
N ILE A 206 -3.10 9.88 -6.44
CA ILE A 206 -3.51 11.22 -6.87
C ILE A 206 -4.66 11.69 -6.00
N MET A 207 -4.52 12.89 -5.45
CA MET A 207 -5.44 13.51 -4.50
C MET A 207 -5.82 14.94 -4.92
N ASN A 208 -6.83 15.51 -4.25
CA ASN A 208 -7.27 16.90 -4.41
C ASN A 208 -7.78 17.28 -5.81
N ILE A 209 -8.33 16.31 -6.54
CA ILE A 209 -8.96 16.53 -7.85
C ILE A 209 -10.42 16.95 -7.65
N LYS A 210 -10.84 18.01 -8.32
CA LYS A 210 -12.23 18.51 -8.33
C LYS A 210 -12.98 17.95 -9.55
N PRO A 211 -14.32 17.87 -9.56
CA PRO A 211 -15.02 17.52 -10.79
C PRO A 211 -14.92 18.65 -11.83
N GLN A 212 -14.82 18.30 -13.11
CA GLN A 212 -14.82 19.29 -14.20
C GLN A 212 -16.23 19.83 -14.45
N TYR A 213 -17.21 18.95 -14.39
CA TYR A 213 -18.61 19.28 -14.66
C TYR A 213 -19.52 18.62 -13.63
N THR A 214 -20.63 19.29 -13.34
CA THR A 214 -21.74 18.74 -12.56
C THR A 214 -22.98 18.74 -13.45
N ILE A 215 -23.53 17.57 -13.73
CA ILE A 215 -24.75 17.41 -14.54
C ILE A 215 -25.85 16.89 -13.62
N GLY A 216 -26.75 17.78 -13.19
CA GLY A 216 -27.70 17.45 -12.12
C GLY A 216 -26.95 17.14 -10.83
N ASN A 217 -27.01 15.88 -10.36
CA ASN A 217 -26.29 15.39 -9.18
C ASN A 217 -25.04 14.56 -9.54
N ASP A 218 -24.77 14.33 -10.83
CA ASP A 218 -23.63 13.55 -11.28
C ASP A 218 -22.38 14.43 -11.38
N LEU A 219 -21.28 13.97 -10.78
CA LEU A 219 -19.98 14.66 -10.84
C LEU A 219 -19.09 13.96 -11.86
N ILE A 220 -18.58 14.71 -12.84
CA ILE A 220 -17.85 14.16 -13.98
C ILE A 220 -16.37 14.54 -13.92
N TYR A 221 -15.49 13.55 -14.06
CA TYR A 221 -14.04 13.68 -14.06
C TYR A 221 -13.51 13.07 -15.36
N LYS A 222 -13.19 13.92 -16.34
CA LYS A 222 -12.65 13.56 -17.66
C LYS A 222 -11.44 14.45 -17.98
N TYR A 223 -10.51 14.49 -17.04
CA TYR A 223 -9.28 15.23 -17.19
C TYR A 223 -8.37 14.57 -18.21
N ASP A 224 -7.54 15.37 -18.85
CA ASP A 224 -6.53 14.89 -19.79
C ASP A 224 -5.11 14.92 -19.18
N GLN A 225 -4.95 15.37 -17.93
CA GLN A 225 -3.65 15.44 -17.25
C GLN A 225 -3.74 15.05 -15.76
N GLU A 226 -4.71 15.60 -15.03
CA GLU A 226 -4.78 15.53 -13.58
C GLU A 226 -5.15 14.15 -13.05
N THR A 227 -5.76 13.30 -13.88
CA THR A 227 -6.17 11.92 -13.52
C THR A 227 -5.35 10.88 -14.28
N GLN A 228 -4.07 11.20 -14.55
CA GLN A 228 -3.14 10.33 -15.28
C GLN A 228 -2.11 9.66 -14.40
N PHE A 229 -1.90 8.38 -14.65
CA PHE A 229 -0.82 7.59 -14.06
C PHE A 229 0.18 7.22 -15.15
N TRP A 230 1.46 7.20 -14.78
CA TRP A 230 2.46 6.47 -15.54
C TRP A 230 2.07 5.00 -15.59
N ALA A 231 2.08 4.42 -16.79
CA ALA A 231 1.52 3.09 -17.01
C ALA A 231 2.36 1.98 -16.36
N GLY A 232 3.66 2.23 -16.12
CA GLY A 232 4.58 1.24 -15.59
C GLY A 232 4.79 0.07 -16.55
N ASN A 233 5.29 -1.03 -15.99
CA ASN A 233 5.43 -2.31 -16.67
C ASN A 233 4.91 -3.42 -15.75
N GLU A 234 4.67 -4.60 -16.30
CA GLU A 234 4.29 -5.77 -15.51
C GLU A 234 5.37 -6.04 -14.44
N TYR A 235 4.95 -6.35 -13.22
CA TYR A 235 5.82 -6.74 -12.13
C TYR A 235 6.66 -7.96 -12.53
N LEU A 236 7.90 -7.96 -12.07
CA LEU A 236 8.73 -9.14 -12.09
C LEU A 236 8.22 -10.12 -11.03
N TYR A 237 8.53 -11.40 -11.17
CA TYR A 237 8.21 -12.38 -10.15
C TYR A 237 9.31 -13.42 -10.01
N TRP A 238 9.31 -14.06 -8.86
CA TRP A 238 10.04 -15.28 -8.61
C TRP A 238 9.17 -16.23 -7.80
N GLU A 239 9.47 -17.51 -7.87
CA GLU A 239 8.84 -18.50 -7.01
C GLU A 239 9.85 -19.49 -6.44
N ASN A 240 9.69 -19.82 -5.16
CA ASN A 240 10.47 -20.84 -4.47
C ASN A 240 9.57 -21.78 -3.65
N LYS A 241 8.39 -22.15 -4.18
CA LYS A 241 7.40 -22.99 -3.50
C LYS A 241 7.95 -24.35 -3.03
N ASP A 242 9.04 -24.82 -3.63
CA ASP A 242 9.98 -25.75 -3.02
C ASP A 242 11.31 -25.01 -2.79
N VAL A 243 11.68 -24.84 -1.52
CA VAL A 243 12.84 -24.04 -1.11
C VAL A 243 14.18 -24.64 -1.57
N ARG A 244 14.18 -25.88 -2.04
CA ARG A 244 15.37 -26.60 -2.51
C ARG A 244 15.45 -26.71 -4.02
N ALA A 245 14.42 -26.29 -4.74
CA ALA A 245 14.34 -26.40 -6.20
C ALA A 245 14.35 -25.01 -6.85
N ALA A 246 15.19 -24.84 -7.87
CA ALA A 246 15.22 -23.61 -8.65
C ALA A 246 13.94 -23.51 -9.52
N GLY A 247 12.97 -22.74 -9.04
CA GLY A 247 11.73 -22.40 -9.73
C GLY A 247 11.87 -21.21 -10.69
N ASN A 248 10.74 -20.67 -11.14
CA ASN A 248 10.74 -19.50 -12.02
C ASN A 248 11.43 -18.30 -11.37
N GLY A 249 12.31 -17.63 -12.14
CA GLY A 249 13.08 -16.47 -11.69
C GLY A 249 14.28 -16.80 -10.79
N VAL A 250 14.43 -18.05 -10.34
CA VAL A 250 15.52 -18.50 -9.46
C VAL A 250 16.65 -19.11 -10.29
N SER A 251 17.85 -18.56 -10.19
CA SER A 251 19.04 -19.02 -10.90
C SER A 251 19.79 -20.12 -10.16
N ARG A 252 19.88 -19.99 -8.82
CA ARG A 252 20.57 -20.96 -7.96
C ARG A 252 19.96 -20.94 -6.56
N ILE A 253 19.98 -22.09 -5.91
CA ILE A 253 19.72 -22.20 -4.48
C ILE A 253 20.97 -22.78 -3.81
N ASP A 254 21.34 -22.24 -2.66
CA ASP A 254 22.31 -22.85 -1.78
C ASP A 254 21.88 -22.71 -0.31
N SER A 255 22.51 -23.48 0.58
CA SER A 255 22.23 -23.46 2.01
C SER A 255 23.46 -23.04 2.81
N ASN A 256 24.26 -22.12 2.26
CA ASN A 256 25.42 -21.58 2.94
C ASN A 256 24.95 -20.57 4.00
N GLY A 257 24.89 -20.99 5.26
CA GLY A 257 24.46 -20.15 6.38
C GLY A 257 23.38 -20.82 7.22
N SER A 258 22.60 -20.00 7.94
CA SER A 258 21.50 -20.47 8.79
C SER A 258 20.18 -20.67 8.04
N LEU A 259 19.99 -19.98 6.90
CA LEU A 259 18.80 -20.06 6.05
C LEU A 259 19.19 -20.52 4.64
N TYR A 260 18.21 -20.93 3.85
CA TYR A 260 18.41 -21.09 2.41
C TYR A 260 18.64 -19.73 1.73
N ASN A 261 19.44 -19.76 0.68
CA ASN A 261 19.75 -18.62 -0.17
C ASN A 261 19.11 -18.86 -1.55
N THR A 262 18.16 -18.02 -1.92
CA THR A 262 17.50 -17.99 -3.22
C THR A 262 18.14 -16.91 -4.08
N HIS A 263 18.98 -17.31 -5.04
CA HIS A 263 19.61 -16.37 -5.98
C HIS A 263 18.71 -16.20 -7.20
N LEU A 264 18.32 -14.98 -7.51
CA LEU A 264 17.53 -14.71 -8.70
C LEU A 264 18.40 -14.59 -9.95
N TYR A 265 17.81 -14.69 -11.14
CA TYR A 265 18.50 -14.28 -12.36
C TYR A 265 18.70 -12.76 -12.36
N PRO A 266 19.85 -12.23 -12.83
CA PRO A 266 20.02 -10.81 -13.03
C PRO A 266 18.99 -10.27 -14.03
N THR A 267 18.12 -9.39 -13.55
CA THR A 267 17.09 -8.74 -14.37
C THR A 267 17.69 -7.57 -15.11
N GLN A 268 17.32 -7.36 -16.38
CA GLN A 268 17.75 -6.20 -17.15
C GLN A 268 16.73 -5.07 -17.01
N ALA A 269 17.17 -3.83 -16.98
CA ALA A 269 16.29 -2.68 -17.09
C ALA A 269 15.47 -2.76 -18.39
N ARG A 270 14.14 -2.65 -18.27
CA ARG A 270 13.20 -2.87 -19.37
C ARG A 270 12.73 -1.58 -20.04
N GLY A 271 13.02 -0.42 -19.48
CA GLY A 271 12.49 0.85 -19.97
C GLY A 271 12.91 1.25 -21.40
N SER A 272 14.04 0.75 -21.89
CA SER A 272 14.49 0.97 -23.27
C SER A 272 14.11 -0.16 -24.24
N GLN A 273 13.38 -1.17 -23.78
CA GLN A 273 12.96 -2.33 -24.56
C GLN A 273 11.50 -2.17 -25.01
N PRO A 274 11.07 -2.84 -26.10
CA PRO A 274 9.65 -2.90 -26.45
C PRO A 274 8.85 -3.66 -25.39
N TYR A 275 7.58 -3.27 -25.20
CA TYR A 275 6.66 -4.00 -24.31
C TYR A 275 6.55 -5.46 -24.73
N THR A 276 6.59 -6.35 -23.73
CA THR A 276 6.32 -7.78 -23.89
C THR A 276 5.29 -8.18 -22.86
N TYR A 277 4.24 -8.86 -23.31
CA TYR A 277 3.19 -9.34 -22.42
C TYR A 277 3.77 -10.31 -21.38
N PHE A 278 3.63 -9.97 -20.10
CA PHE A 278 4.20 -10.72 -18.99
C PHE A 278 3.22 -10.74 -17.80
N PRO A 279 2.17 -11.58 -17.84
CA PRO A 279 1.12 -11.57 -16.82
C PRO A 279 1.67 -11.75 -15.40
N ASP A 280 1.11 -10.99 -14.47
CA ASP A 280 1.49 -10.97 -13.06
C ASP A 280 0.25 -10.99 -12.14
N SER A 281 0.44 -10.71 -10.85
CA SER A 281 -0.64 -10.51 -9.88
C SER A 281 -0.61 -9.11 -9.27
N ASN A 282 -0.23 -8.10 -10.07
CA ASN A 282 -0.23 -6.67 -9.75
C ASN A 282 0.51 -6.30 -8.45
N GLY A 283 1.60 -7.01 -8.14
CA GLY A 283 2.43 -6.75 -6.97
C GLY A 283 2.15 -7.66 -5.77
N ASN A 284 1.15 -8.54 -5.85
CA ASN A 284 0.81 -9.47 -4.77
C ASN A 284 1.94 -10.48 -4.46
N TYR A 285 1.86 -11.05 -3.26
CA TYR A 285 2.66 -12.19 -2.85
C TYR A 285 1.77 -13.24 -2.19
N PHE A 286 2.13 -14.51 -2.36
CA PHE A 286 1.38 -15.66 -1.87
C PHE A 286 2.35 -16.61 -1.16
N PRO A 287 2.38 -16.62 0.18
CA PRO A 287 3.13 -17.60 0.96
C PRO A 287 2.70 -19.02 0.59
N LEU A 288 3.63 -19.80 0.06
CA LEU A 288 3.34 -21.15 -0.44
C LEU A 288 4.57 -22.04 -0.31
N ASN A 289 4.36 -23.20 0.31
CA ASN A 289 5.24 -24.34 0.38
C ASN A 289 4.46 -25.55 -0.11
N ILE A 290 4.93 -26.20 -1.19
CA ILE A 290 4.19 -27.33 -1.79
C ILE A 290 4.09 -28.56 -0.88
N ASN A 291 4.95 -28.63 0.15
CA ASN A 291 4.98 -29.74 1.11
C ASN A 291 4.34 -29.38 2.46
N ALA A 292 3.59 -28.29 2.53
CA ALA A 292 2.92 -27.80 3.73
C ALA A 292 1.41 -28.04 3.71
N GLU A 293 0.84 -28.30 4.88
CA GLU A 293 -0.60 -28.26 5.13
C GLU A 293 -1.05 -26.83 5.46
N ASN A 294 -0.22 -26.08 6.19
CA ASN A 294 -0.49 -24.69 6.57
C ASN A 294 0.67 -23.76 6.20
N ASN A 295 0.55 -23.11 5.04
CA ASN A 295 1.55 -22.18 4.50
C ASN A 295 1.83 -20.96 5.40
N ASP A 296 0.91 -20.60 6.31
CA ASP A 296 1.11 -19.47 7.21
C ASP A 296 2.21 -19.75 8.24
N VAL A 297 2.48 -21.02 8.59
CA VAL A 297 3.46 -21.39 9.62
C VAL A 297 4.51 -22.41 9.16
N GLU A 298 4.33 -23.04 8.00
CA GLU A 298 5.25 -24.05 7.45
C GLU A 298 6.02 -23.56 6.22
N ALA A 299 5.71 -22.37 5.71
CA ALA A 299 6.55 -21.71 4.71
C ALA A 299 7.77 -21.10 5.41
N ASP A 300 8.96 -21.41 4.91
CA ASP A 300 10.22 -20.95 5.49
C ASP A 300 10.56 -19.52 5.02
N TYR A 301 11.51 -18.86 5.70
CA TYR A 301 12.11 -17.63 5.20
C TYR A 301 13.47 -17.93 4.56
N THR A 302 13.73 -17.27 3.43
CA THR A 302 15.02 -17.39 2.73
C THR A 302 15.64 -16.02 2.51
N TRP A 303 16.97 -15.99 2.40
CA TRP A 303 17.65 -14.85 1.82
C TRP A 303 17.42 -14.86 0.31
N VAL A 304 16.72 -13.86 -0.20
CA VAL A 304 16.50 -13.67 -1.62
C VAL A 304 17.48 -12.62 -2.14
N TYR A 305 18.34 -13.01 -3.08
CA TYR A 305 19.36 -12.15 -3.67
C TYR A 305 18.81 -11.58 -4.99
N PHE A 306 18.41 -10.32 -4.94
CA PHE A 306 17.99 -9.53 -6.09
C PHE A 306 19.21 -9.00 -6.84
N SER A 307 19.11 -8.95 -8.16
CA SER A 307 20.17 -8.46 -9.03
C SER A 307 19.59 -7.74 -10.24
N LEU A 308 20.01 -6.50 -10.46
CA LEU A 308 19.54 -5.65 -11.55
C LEU A 308 20.73 -5.12 -12.37
N SER A 309 20.69 -5.35 -13.67
CA SER A 309 21.55 -4.75 -14.67
C SER A 309 20.84 -3.54 -15.27
N ALA A 310 21.29 -2.34 -14.91
CA ALA A 310 20.77 -1.07 -15.39
C ALA A 310 21.90 -0.15 -15.88
N PRO A 311 22.65 -0.54 -16.93
CA PRO A 311 23.84 0.22 -17.38
C PRO A 311 23.51 1.60 -17.94
N ALA A 312 22.27 1.85 -18.34
CA ALA A 312 21.80 3.15 -18.82
C ALA A 312 21.37 4.09 -17.67
N TYR A 313 21.31 3.60 -16.43
CA TYR A 313 20.95 4.42 -15.29
C TYR A 313 22.17 5.17 -14.76
N PHE A 314 22.17 6.49 -14.96
CA PHE A 314 23.20 7.42 -14.46
C PHE A 314 22.62 8.47 -13.51
N GLY A 315 21.43 8.21 -12.96
CA GLY A 315 20.73 9.12 -12.05
C GLY A 315 21.38 9.18 -10.67
N ASN A 316 21.03 10.22 -9.91
CA ASN A 316 21.43 10.38 -8.50
C ASN A 316 20.36 9.86 -7.52
N GLY A 317 19.31 9.21 -8.04
CA GLY A 317 18.30 8.55 -7.22
C GLY A 317 18.79 7.22 -6.68
N LYS A 318 18.08 6.72 -5.68
CA LYS A 318 18.30 5.41 -5.08
C LYS A 318 17.34 4.40 -5.67
N ILE A 319 17.82 3.19 -5.95
CA ILE A 319 17.00 2.11 -6.47
C ILE A 319 16.55 1.23 -5.31
N TYR A 320 15.25 0.93 -5.23
CA TYR A 320 14.69 0.03 -4.23
C TYR A 320 14.01 -1.15 -4.89
N VAL A 321 14.13 -2.32 -4.28
CA VAL A 321 13.29 -3.49 -4.60
C VAL A 321 12.02 -3.43 -3.75
N ASN A 322 10.86 -3.39 -4.39
CA ASN A 322 9.61 -3.34 -3.65
C ASN A 322 8.43 -4.04 -4.34
N GLY A 323 7.38 -4.28 -3.57
CA GLY A 323 6.15 -4.93 -3.97
C GLY A 323 5.16 -4.93 -2.80
N MET A 324 4.06 -5.67 -2.90
CA MET A 324 3.10 -5.71 -1.80
C MET A 324 3.68 -6.40 -0.55
N PHE A 325 4.62 -7.34 -0.71
CA PHE A 325 5.26 -8.07 0.40
C PHE A 325 5.99 -7.18 1.41
N ASN A 326 6.42 -5.98 0.99
CA ASN A 326 7.04 -4.98 1.84
C ASN A 326 6.29 -3.63 1.83
N ASN A 327 4.99 -3.64 1.45
CA ASN A 327 4.13 -2.46 1.39
C ASN A 327 4.75 -1.30 0.57
N TYR A 328 5.41 -1.63 -0.54
CA TYR A 328 6.08 -0.67 -1.42
C TYR A 328 7.08 0.26 -0.70
N ALA A 329 7.70 -0.21 0.39
CA ALA A 329 8.57 0.59 1.23
C ALA A 329 9.89 0.97 0.54
N HIS A 330 10.41 2.15 0.91
CA HIS A 330 11.71 2.67 0.48
C HIS A 330 12.68 2.80 1.66
N SER A 331 12.71 1.79 2.54
CA SER A 331 13.63 1.77 3.68
C SER A 331 15.03 1.29 3.25
N PRO A 332 16.09 1.58 4.03
CA PRO A 332 17.45 1.12 3.72
C PRO A 332 17.60 -0.41 3.58
N GLU A 333 16.67 -1.18 4.17
CA GLU A 333 16.62 -2.64 4.01
C GLU A 333 16.34 -3.06 2.56
N TYR A 334 15.67 -2.22 1.78
CA TYR A 334 15.28 -2.52 0.40
C TYR A 334 16.07 -1.72 -0.65
N GLU A 335 17.00 -0.86 -0.22
CA GLU A 335 17.87 -0.08 -1.10
C GLU A 335 18.90 -1.01 -1.77
N MET A 336 18.94 -1.01 -3.10
CA MET A 336 19.88 -1.76 -3.92
C MET A 336 21.25 -1.08 -3.89
N GLU A 337 22.31 -1.88 -3.86
CA GLU A 337 23.70 -1.41 -3.79
C GLU A 337 24.43 -1.72 -5.09
N TYR A 338 25.10 -0.73 -5.68
CA TYR A 338 25.86 -0.94 -6.91
C TYR A 338 27.19 -1.63 -6.60
N ASN A 339 27.42 -2.79 -7.23
CA ASN A 339 28.64 -3.56 -7.13
C ASN A 339 29.51 -3.33 -8.37
N GLU A 340 30.61 -2.58 -8.21
CA GLU A 340 31.53 -2.24 -9.30
C GLU A 340 32.18 -3.46 -9.98
N LYS A 341 32.31 -4.59 -9.28
CA LYS A 341 32.96 -5.80 -9.82
C LYS A 341 32.03 -6.58 -10.75
N SER A 342 30.75 -6.70 -10.40
CA SER A 342 29.75 -7.36 -11.23
C SER A 342 29.08 -6.40 -12.20
N ALA A 343 29.22 -5.08 -11.99
CA ALA A 343 28.48 -4.02 -12.67
C ALA A 343 26.95 -4.15 -12.53
N LEU A 344 26.50 -4.74 -11.41
CA LEU A 344 25.09 -4.96 -11.08
C LEU A 344 24.70 -4.19 -9.83
N TRP A 345 23.43 -3.86 -9.73
CA TRP A 345 22.78 -3.46 -8.49
C TRP A 345 22.32 -4.72 -7.77
N GLU A 346 22.68 -4.88 -6.50
CA GLU A 346 22.47 -6.12 -5.74
C GLU A 346 21.85 -5.81 -4.37
N LYS A 347 20.94 -6.68 -3.91
CA LYS A 347 20.41 -6.64 -2.53
C LYS A 347 19.96 -8.02 -2.07
N ALA A 348 20.29 -8.37 -0.85
CA ALA A 348 19.74 -9.56 -0.17
C ALA A 348 18.62 -9.12 0.79
N VAL A 349 17.46 -9.77 0.69
CA VAL A 349 16.29 -9.49 1.54
C VAL A 349 15.73 -10.81 2.06
N VAL A 350 15.35 -10.86 3.33
CA VAL A 350 14.66 -12.03 3.91
C VAL A 350 13.19 -11.99 3.50
N VAL A 351 12.74 -12.99 2.72
CA VAL A 351 11.36 -13.08 2.21
C VAL A 351 10.81 -14.48 2.47
N LYS A 352 9.50 -14.55 2.81
CA LYS A 352 8.80 -15.80 3.05
C LYS A 352 8.63 -16.57 1.74
N GLN A 353 8.76 -17.89 1.81
CA GLN A 353 8.65 -18.80 0.70
C GLN A 353 7.30 -18.68 -0.02
N GLY A 354 7.30 -18.72 -1.35
CA GLY A 354 6.07 -18.70 -2.15
C GLY A 354 6.26 -18.11 -3.54
N TYR A 355 5.19 -17.47 -4.03
CA TYR A 355 5.21 -16.62 -5.22
C TYR A 355 5.24 -15.16 -4.80
N THR A 356 6.16 -14.36 -5.35
CA THR A 356 6.26 -12.93 -4.99
C THR A 356 6.44 -12.08 -6.23
N ASN A 357 5.54 -11.12 -6.44
CA ASN A 357 5.78 -10.02 -7.37
C ASN A 357 6.65 -8.94 -6.75
N TYR A 358 7.51 -8.34 -7.57
CA TYR A 358 8.36 -7.23 -7.21
C TYR A 358 8.65 -6.36 -8.42
N GLN A 359 9.14 -5.15 -8.16
CA GLN A 359 9.61 -4.20 -9.16
C GLN A 359 10.82 -3.45 -8.61
N TYR A 360 11.50 -2.71 -9.48
CA TYR A 360 12.53 -1.75 -9.08
C TYR A 360 12.00 -0.33 -9.23
N THR A 361 12.08 0.44 -8.15
CA THR A 361 11.64 1.84 -8.12
C THR A 361 12.82 2.76 -7.88
N ILE A 362 12.81 3.92 -8.54
CA ILE A 362 13.79 4.99 -8.30
C ILE A 362 13.15 6.00 -7.36
N VAL A 363 13.86 6.36 -6.30
CA VAL A 363 13.50 7.47 -5.43
C VAL A 363 14.54 8.57 -5.59
N ASN A 364 14.07 9.76 -5.95
CA ASN A 364 14.92 10.94 -6.11
C ASN A 364 15.44 11.44 -4.76
N PRO A 365 16.49 12.29 -4.73
CA PRO A 365 17.02 12.84 -3.49
C PRO A 365 16.01 13.65 -2.65
N ASP A 366 14.92 14.11 -3.25
CA ASP A 366 13.81 14.80 -2.58
C ASP A 366 12.82 13.84 -1.89
N GLY A 367 13.00 12.52 -2.04
CA GLY A 367 12.17 11.48 -1.46
C GLY A 367 10.99 11.04 -2.34
N ASN A 368 10.81 11.63 -3.52
CA ASN A 368 9.71 11.27 -4.42
C ASN A 368 10.09 10.12 -5.36
N VAL A 369 9.11 9.26 -5.68
CA VAL A 369 9.29 8.17 -6.65
C VAL A 369 9.33 8.75 -8.08
N ASP A 370 10.40 8.46 -8.82
CA ASP A 370 10.53 8.83 -10.23
C ASP A 370 9.82 7.81 -11.13
N ASN A 371 8.50 7.98 -11.24
CA ASN A 371 7.69 7.13 -12.11
C ASN A 371 7.92 7.42 -13.61
N ALA A 372 8.37 8.63 -13.97
CA ALA A 372 8.57 9.01 -15.37
C ALA A 372 9.76 8.27 -16.00
N ASN A 373 10.86 8.18 -15.24
CA ASN A 373 12.08 7.51 -15.66
C ASN A 373 12.23 6.11 -15.03
N ALA A 374 11.11 5.43 -14.77
CA ALA A 374 11.10 4.10 -14.14
C ALA A 374 12.04 3.12 -14.88
N ILE A 375 12.82 2.35 -14.11
CA ILE A 375 13.80 1.36 -14.62
C ILE A 375 13.14 0.35 -15.56
N ASP A 376 11.93 -0.05 -15.20
CA ASP A 376 11.14 -1.03 -15.95
C ASP A 376 10.38 -0.43 -17.13
N GLY A 377 10.36 0.90 -17.26
CA GLY A 377 9.64 1.60 -18.31
C GLY A 377 8.18 1.91 -18.00
N ASN A 378 7.54 2.50 -18.99
CA ASN A 378 6.15 2.90 -18.96
C ASN A 378 5.49 2.48 -20.28
N PHE A 379 4.59 1.51 -20.25
CA PHE A 379 3.94 0.99 -21.44
C PHE A 379 2.44 1.03 -21.27
N TYR A 380 1.74 1.74 -22.15
CA TYR A 380 0.28 1.84 -22.06
C TYR A 380 -0.45 0.49 -22.19
N GLN A 381 0.25 -0.58 -22.62
CA GLN A 381 -0.31 -1.92 -22.71
C GLN A 381 -0.32 -2.66 -21.37
N THR A 382 0.44 -2.18 -20.38
CA THR A 382 0.61 -2.82 -19.07
C THR A 382 -0.73 -3.00 -18.38
N GLU A 383 -0.96 -4.18 -17.82
CA GLU A 383 -2.11 -4.43 -16.97
C GLU A 383 -1.93 -3.77 -15.60
N SER A 384 -2.94 -3.03 -15.15
CA SER A 384 -2.97 -2.40 -13.84
C SER A 384 -4.42 -2.22 -13.38
N ASN A 385 -4.63 -2.36 -12.08
CA ASN A 385 -5.91 -2.12 -11.43
C ASN A 385 -5.95 -0.70 -10.87
N TYR A 386 -6.97 0.06 -11.24
CA TYR A 386 -7.16 1.43 -10.80
C TYR A 386 -8.36 1.53 -9.86
N PHE A 387 -8.21 2.35 -8.83
CA PHE A 387 -9.21 2.55 -7.79
C PHE A 387 -9.55 4.03 -7.69
N VAL A 388 -10.85 4.34 -7.59
CA VAL A 388 -11.37 5.65 -7.22
C VAL A 388 -12.08 5.51 -5.89
N ILE A 389 -11.60 6.19 -4.85
CA ILE A 389 -12.23 6.24 -3.54
C ILE A 389 -12.88 7.61 -3.35
N VAL A 390 -14.19 7.61 -3.07
CA VAL A 390 -14.98 8.85 -2.99
C VAL A 390 -15.24 9.19 -1.53
N TYR A 391 -14.72 10.35 -1.13
CA TYR A 391 -14.94 10.91 0.19
C TYR A 391 -16.02 11.99 0.13
N TYR A 392 -16.84 12.08 1.18
CA TYR A 392 -17.83 13.11 1.32
C TYR A 392 -17.96 13.60 2.75
N ARG A 393 -17.91 14.92 2.91
CA ARG A 393 -18.19 15.60 4.18
C ARG A 393 -19.30 16.62 3.98
N GLU A 394 -20.47 16.32 4.53
CA GLU A 394 -21.56 17.28 4.65
C GLU A 394 -21.12 18.48 5.49
N ASN A 395 -21.76 19.64 5.30
CA ASN A 395 -21.37 20.87 5.99
C ASN A 395 -21.38 20.75 7.52
N ASN A 396 -22.25 19.89 8.07
CA ASN A 396 -22.38 19.64 9.51
C ASN A 396 -21.75 18.31 9.95
N SER A 397 -21.10 17.57 9.04
CA SER A 397 -20.44 16.31 9.37
C SER A 397 -19.14 16.58 10.13
N ARG A 398 -18.83 15.67 11.06
CA ARG A 398 -17.61 15.74 11.86
C ARG A 398 -16.42 15.02 11.23
N TYR A 399 -16.62 14.22 10.17
CA TYR A 399 -15.55 13.45 9.55
C TYR A 399 -15.75 13.31 8.03
N ASP A 400 -14.69 12.92 7.34
CA ASP A 400 -14.75 12.55 5.92
C ASP A 400 -15.24 11.09 5.80
N ARG A 401 -16.48 10.89 5.38
CA ARG A 401 -17.03 9.56 5.05
C ARG A 401 -16.44 9.07 3.76
N VAL A 402 -16.34 7.76 3.58
CA VAL A 402 -16.04 7.13 2.29
C VAL A 402 -17.30 6.49 1.76
N ILE A 403 -17.91 7.12 0.75
CA ILE A 403 -19.30 6.86 0.32
C ILE A 403 -19.40 6.02 -0.96
N GLY A 404 -18.27 5.58 -1.51
CA GLY A 404 -18.23 4.62 -2.60
C GLY A 404 -16.82 4.40 -3.12
N LYS A 405 -16.67 3.32 -3.90
CA LYS A 405 -15.46 3.01 -4.65
C LYS A 405 -15.78 2.61 -6.08
N GLY A 406 -14.88 2.90 -7.00
CA GLY A 406 -14.88 2.40 -8.38
C GLY A 406 -13.58 1.67 -8.67
N VAL A 407 -13.65 0.55 -9.38
CA VAL A 407 -12.48 -0.26 -9.76
C VAL A 407 -12.55 -0.60 -11.24
N ALA A 408 -11.42 -0.47 -11.94
CA ALA A 408 -11.29 -0.88 -13.34
C ALA A 408 -9.86 -1.33 -13.63
N SER A 409 -9.72 -2.35 -14.47
CA SER A 409 -8.43 -2.79 -15.01
C SER A 409 -8.14 -2.09 -16.34
N SER A 410 -6.87 -1.86 -16.64
CA SER A 410 -6.41 -1.42 -17.97
C SER A 410 -6.45 -2.51 -19.04
N THR A 411 -6.93 -3.74 -18.76
CA THR A 411 -7.12 -4.78 -19.80
C THR A 411 -8.05 -4.34 -20.94
N ASN A 412 -9.04 -3.49 -20.64
CA ASN A 412 -10.03 -3.01 -21.60
C ASN A 412 -9.86 -1.50 -21.86
N ILE A 413 -8.67 -1.07 -22.31
CA ILE A 413 -8.46 0.34 -22.70
C ILE A 413 -9.36 0.70 -23.88
N ILE A 414 -10.26 1.66 -23.66
CA ILE A 414 -11.13 2.20 -24.71
C ILE A 414 -10.46 3.47 -25.24
N ASN A 415 -10.19 3.52 -26.55
CA ASN A 415 -9.65 4.71 -27.22
C ASN A 415 -10.76 5.67 -27.64
#